data_AF-A0A7K1GZR5-F1
#
_entry.id   AF-A0A7K1GZR5-F1
#
_cell.length_a   1.000
_cell.length_b   1.000
_cell.length_c   1.000
_cell.angle_alpha   90.00
_cell.angle_beta   90.00
_cell.angle_gamma   90.00
#
_symmetry.space_group_name_H-M   'P 1'
#
loop_
_entity.id
_entity.type
_entity.pdbx_description
1 polymer ?
#
loop_
_entity_poly.entity_id
_entity_poly.type
_entity_poly.pdbx_seq_one_letter_code
_entity_poly.pdbx_strand_id
1 'polypeptide(L)'
;MLVTIQNRSTWGVYAPEDLRAHAMAPPRPNLDNAWNPVGGVFIHYRGADRPWHRDYNTEEDCRRDIADVYEGDYNDSTTNKDIWYNFLICPHGNIYEGRGYERGEANYGDGPLIDGLGRNAGFYSICALLRGGQMPTEAMLQSYRLLIQHLREEAPRRTGNHILPHSHQYGTDCPGTLHVYAQPGSTIDPSAPWTGFADIHVYAAQKWVNATYANAPGYIRCPELGRTGWSTVLSLTQALQHELGISPTVQSFGPGTFDAVKRRNRQPSREVNGNLIRIYNSALFCKGYWASTVYDNWGVDSQIALERLYSDAGLTYVDQDNNAMWPHIVKALMRMDQFRLVPRGDINIQNIQKRLNSRYVAGIGIPAMGLVPCDGIYSRDVQQGFMMAIQYEIGIALNSINGYFGPGTQAGLRGVGSGTLRACLRRSVLDGVAA
;
A
#
# COMPACT_ATOMS: atom_id res chain seq x y z
N MET A 1 14.75 -22.37 2.44
CA MET A 1 16.17 -21.95 2.40
C MET A 1 16.64 -21.87 3.83
N LEU A 2 17.81 -22.41 4.15
CA LEU A 2 18.39 -22.27 5.49
C LEU A 2 18.72 -20.79 5.72
N VAL A 3 18.39 -20.27 6.90
CA VAL A 3 18.79 -18.91 7.28
C VAL A 3 20.30 -18.89 7.53
N THR A 4 20.97 -17.84 7.06
CA THR A 4 22.39 -17.58 7.39
C THR A 4 22.44 -16.40 8.36
N ILE A 5 22.95 -16.64 9.56
CA ILE A 5 23.14 -15.61 10.60
C ILE A 5 24.64 -15.42 10.79
N GLN A 6 25.09 -14.18 10.59
CA GLN A 6 26.50 -13.79 10.72
C GLN A 6 26.85 -13.64 12.20
N ASN A 7 27.89 -14.34 12.64
CA ASN A 7 28.35 -14.32 14.03
C ASN A 7 28.84 -12.93 14.45
N ARG A 8 28.86 -12.69 15.76
CA ARG A 8 29.37 -11.45 16.35
C ARG A 8 30.75 -11.02 15.87
N SER A 9 31.64 -11.96 15.56
CA SER A 9 32.97 -11.67 15.05
C SER A 9 32.98 -10.89 13.73
N THR A 10 31.92 -10.96 12.92
CA THR A 10 31.87 -10.26 11.62
C THR A 10 31.73 -8.76 11.76
N TRP A 11 31.04 -8.30 12.82
CA TRP A 11 30.80 -6.88 13.11
C TRP A 11 31.57 -6.36 14.33
N GLY A 12 31.83 -7.21 15.32
CA GLY A 12 32.52 -6.84 16.56
C GLY A 12 33.94 -6.32 16.34
N VAL A 13 34.58 -6.67 15.22
CA VAL A 13 35.90 -6.14 14.81
C VAL A 13 35.90 -4.60 14.66
N TYR A 14 34.74 -4.00 14.36
CA TYR A 14 34.59 -2.55 14.22
C TYR A 14 34.31 -1.83 15.54
N ALA A 15 34.14 -2.54 16.65
CA ALA A 15 33.94 -1.92 17.96
C ALA A 15 35.24 -1.23 18.45
N PRO A 16 35.11 -0.29 19.41
CA PRO A 16 36.27 0.29 20.12
C PRO A 16 37.22 -0.77 20.63
N GLU A 17 38.52 -0.47 20.62
CA GLU A 17 39.57 -1.47 20.89
C GLU A 17 39.44 -2.14 22.27
N ASP A 18 39.04 -1.37 23.28
CA ASP A 18 38.80 -1.82 24.65
C ASP A 18 37.55 -2.71 24.78
N LEU A 19 36.57 -2.56 23.88
CA LEU A 19 35.34 -3.36 23.87
C LEU A 19 35.35 -4.52 22.87
N ARG A 20 36.28 -4.51 21.90
CA ARG A 20 36.31 -5.42 20.74
C ARG A 20 36.27 -6.89 21.13
N ALA A 21 37.05 -7.28 22.13
CA ALA A 21 37.09 -8.67 22.60
C ALA A 21 35.72 -9.13 23.12
N HIS A 22 34.97 -8.26 23.82
CA HIS A 22 33.62 -8.57 24.29
C HIS A 22 32.62 -8.56 23.13
N ALA A 23 32.71 -7.57 22.24
CA ALA A 23 31.83 -7.44 21.09
C ALA A 23 31.88 -8.65 20.15
N MET A 24 33.06 -9.29 20.01
CA MET A 24 33.28 -10.47 19.16
C MET A 24 32.98 -11.80 19.86
N ALA A 25 32.87 -11.82 21.19
CA ALA A 25 32.61 -13.03 21.96
C ALA A 25 31.16 -13.49 21.79
N PRO A 26 30.86 -14.80 21.92
CA PRO A 26 29.48 -15.31 21.89
C PRO A 26 28.56 -14.56 22.86
N PRO A 27 27.26 -14.41 22.54
CA PRO A 27 26.30 -13.78 23.43
C PRO A 27 26.22 -14.51 24.78
N ARG A 28 25.95 -13.74 25.85
CA ARG A 28 25.84 -14.28 27.21
C ARG A 28 24.37 -14.47 27.60
N PRO A 29 23.99 -15.59 28.23
CA PRO A 29 22.65 -15.78 28.76
C PRO A 29 22.34 -14.76 29.86
N ASN A 30 21.06 -14.41 29.98
CA ASN A 30 20.58 -13.74 31.18
C ASN A 30 20.39 -14.78 32.28
N LEU A 31 21.23 -14.73 33.32
CA LEU A 31 21.17 -15.66 34.46
C LEU A 31 20.15 -15.23 35.52
N ASP A 32 19.73 -13.96 35.49
CA ASP A 32 18.91 -13.35 36.54
C ASP A 32 17.41 -13.46 36.27
N ASN A 33 17.01 -13.72 35.02
CA ASN A 33 15.61 -13.82 34.61
C ASN A 33 15.38 -14.97 33.61
N ALA A 34 14.33 -15.75 33.83
CA ALA A 34 13.90 -16.82 32.92
C ALA A 34 13.37 -16.22 31.61
N TRP A 35 14.25 -16.08 30.62
CA TRP A 35 13.87 -15.66 29.27
C TRP A 35 13.32 -16.83 28.46
N ASN A 36 12.12 -16.70 27.90
CA ASN A 36 11.51 -17.72 27.06
C ASN A 36 10.65 -17.06 25.96
N PRO A 37 11.15 -16.94 24.72
CA PRO A 37 10.58 -16.08 23.69
C PRO A 37 9.32 -16.64 23.00
N VAL A 38 8.44 -17.32 23.74
CA VAL A 38 7.24 -18.01 23.22
C VAL A 38 6.15 -17.08 22.69
N GLY A 39 6.25 -15.77 22.93
CA GLY A 39 5.29 -14.79 22.45
C GLY A 39 5.43 -14.51 20.96
N GLY A 40 6.65 -14.28 20.48
CA GLY A 40 6.91 -13.88 19.10
C GLY A 40 8.11 -12.94 18.97
N VAL A 41 8.03 -12.03 18.00
CA VAL A 41 9.09 -11.06 17.71
C VAL A 41 8.59 -9.62 17.82
N PHE A 42 9.44 -8.74 18.34
CA PHE A 42 9.33 -7.29 18.21
C PHE A 42 10.25 -6.78 17.10
N ILE A 43 9.70 -5.90 16.27
CA ILE A 43 10.39 -5.26 15.16
C ILE A 43 10.84 -3.87 15.61
N HIS A 44 12.11 -3.59 15.37
CA HIS A 44 12.80 -2.35 15.69
C HIS A 44 13.47 -1.72 14.46
N TYR A 45 13.90 -0.48 14.59
CA TYR A 45 14.73 0.21 13.60
C TYR A 45 15.77 1.08 14.31
N ARG A 46 16.72 1.66 13.56
CA ARG A 46 17.83 2.43 14.12
C ARG A 46 17.47 3.83 14.61
N GLY A 47 16.23 4.27 14.41
CA GLY A 47 15.77 5.58 14.88
C GLY A 47 15.83 6.65 13.80
N ALA A 48 15.79 7.91 14.22
CA ALA A 48 15.83 9.07 13.34
C ALA A 48 17.14 9.16 12.53
N ASP A 49 17.12 9.98 11.47
CA ASP A 49 18.30 10.33 10.70
C ASP A 49 19.36 11.00 11.58
N ARG A 50 20.64 10.70 11.32
CA ARG A 50 21.77 11.35 11.97
C ARG A 50 22.62 12.05 10.90
N PRO A 51 22.98 13.34 11.05
CA PRO A 51 23.69 14.11 10.02
C PRO A 51 25.02 13.50 9.55
N TRP A 52 25.63 12.66 10.38
CA TRP A 52 26.98 12.12 10.18
C TRP A 52 27.02 10.62 9.89
N HIS A 53 25.88 9.91 10.02
CA HIS A 53 25.82 8.50 9.69
C HIS A 53 25.49 8.34 8.21
N ARG A 54 26.35 7.63 7.50
CA ARG A 54 26.23 7.36 6.06
C ARG A 54 25.04 6.45 5.79
N ASP A 55 24.48 6.56 4.58
CA ASP A 55 23.62 5.55 4.01
C ASP A 55 24.30 4.17 4.07
N TYR A 56 23.50 3.11 4.21
CA TYR A 56 23.97 1.71 4.18
C TYR A 56 24.33 1.29 2.75
N ASN A 57 25.33 1.95 2.14
CA ASN A 57 25.76 1.69 0.77
C ASN A 57 26.45 0.32 0.66
N THR A 58 27.22 -0.04 1.68
CA THR A 58 27.98 -1.29 1.74
C THR A 58 27.65 -2.11 2.99
N GLU A 59 27.94 -3.41 2.95
CA GLU A 59 27.82 -4.26 4.13
C GLU A 59 28.78 -3.85 5.25
N GLU A 60 29.91 -3.22 4.92
CA GLU A 60 30.82 -2.66 5.92
C GLU A 60 30.18 -1.50 6.68
N ASP A 61 29.40 -0.64 6.01
CA ASP A 61 28.64 0.43 6.68
C ASP A 61 27.63 -0.17 7.68
N CYS A 62 26.93 -1.25 7.29
CA CYS A 62 26.05 -1.99 8.19
C CYS A 62 26.80 -2.52 9.42
N ARG A 63 27.94 -3.20 9.23
CA ARG A 63 28.70 -3.81 10.34
C ARG A 63 29.29 -2.76 11.29
N ARG A 64 29.72 -1.59 10.76
CA ARG A 64 30.15 -0.44 11.57
C ARG A 64 28.99 0.16 12.38
N ASP A 65 27.80 0.29 11.80
CA ASP A 65 26.64 0.79 12.54
C ASP A 65 26.17 -0.19 13.62
N ILE A 66 26.29 -1.51 13.41
CA ILE A 66 26.04 -2.50 14.48
C ILE A 66 27.01 -2.30 15.64
N ALA A 67 28.30 -2.06 15.35
CA ALA A 67 29.28 -1.76 16.39
C ALA A 67 28.98 -0.46 17.15
N ASP A 68 28.47 0.58 16.46
CA ASP A 68 27.97 1.82 17.08
C ASP A 68 26.75 1.57 17.98
N VAL A 69 25.80 0.72 17.55
CA VAL A 69 24.68 0.28 18.42
C VAL A 69 25.22 -0.37 19.67
N TYR A 70 26.13 -1.33 19.51
CA TYR A 70 26.71 -2.07 20.61
C TYR A 70 27.43 -1.15 21.60
N GLU A 71 28.24 -0.19 21.13
CA GLU A 71 28.93 0.75 22.00
C GLU A 71 27.95 1.64 22.78
N GLY A 72 26.92 2.17 22.10
CA GLY A 72 25.87 2.97 22.73
C GLY A 72 25.14 2.20 23.83
N ASP A 73 24.69 0.98 23.52
CA ASP A 73 23.97 0.13 24.45
C ASP A 73 24.89 -0.37 25.58
N TYR A 74 26.14 -0.71 25.30
CA TYR A 74 27.09 -1.20 26.31
C TYR A 74 27.33 -0.18 27.44
N ASN A 75 27.32 1.11 27.09
CA ASN A 75 27.50 2.21 28.04
C ASN A 75 26.23 2.52 28.86
N ASP A 76 25.08 1.96 28.51
CA ASP A 76 23.88 2.01 29.34
C ASP A 76 23.91 0.87 30.38
N SER A 77 23.87 1.25 31.66
CA SER A 77 23.94 0.30 32.78
C SER A 77 22.79 -0.71 32.82
N THR A 78 21.67 -0.43 32.13
CA THR A 78 20.48 -1.28 32.09
C THR A 78 20.60 -2.46 31.11
N THR A 79 21.66 -2.48 30.28
CA THR A 79 21.83 -3.46 29.20
C THR A 79 22.66 -4.67 29.63
N ASN A 80 23.09 -4.70 30.89
CA ASN A 80 24.08 -5.65 31.39
C ASN A 80 25.34 -5.67 30.50
N LYS A 81 25.73 -4.49 29.99
CA LYS A 81 26.95 -4.26 29.18
C LYS A 81 26.96 -5.05 27.87
N ASP A 82 25.91 -4.92 27.04
CA ASP A 82 25.83 -5.57 25.72
C ASP A 82 24.74 -4.95 24.83
N ILE A 83 24.83 -5.19 23.51
CA ILE A 83 23.83 -4.74 22.52
C ILE A 83 22.42 -5.24 22.85
N TRP A 84 21.36 -4.43 22.76
CA TRP A 84 20.02 -4.80 23.20
C TRP A 84 19.28 -5.86 22.36
N TYR A 85 19.58 -5.93 21.07
CA TYR A 85 18.80 -6.70 20.12
C TYR A 85 19.31 -8.14 19.98
N ASN A 86 18.39 -9.07 19.74
CA ASN A 86 18.75 -10.46 19.44
C ASN A 86 19.44 -10.56 18.08
N PHE A 87 18.84 -9.93 17.07
CA PHE A 87 19.30 -9.96 15.70
C PHE A 87 19.17 -8.59 15.04
N LEU A 88 20.06 -8.30 14.10
CA LEU A 88 20.03 -7.08 13.29
C LEU A 88 19.97 -7.44 11.80
N ILE A 89 19.16 -6.73 11.02
CA ILE A 89 18.99 -6.99 9.58
C ILE A 89 19.39 -5.76 8.78
N CYS A 90 20.32 -5.96 7.86
CA CYS A 90 20.85 -4.92 6.97
C CYS A 90 20.00 -4.78 5.68
N PRO A 91 19.94 -3.61 5.03
CA PRO A 91 19.25 -3.42 3.74
C PRO A 91 19.76 -4.32 2.62
N HIS A 92 20.97 -4.87 2.71
CA HIS A 92 21.49 -5.85 1.75
C HIS A 92 20.94 -7.28 1.96
N GLY A 93 20.20 -7.54 3.05
CA GLY A 93 19.63 -8.85 3.38
C GLY A 93 20.51 -9.74 4.27
N ASN A 94 21.60 -9.20 4.83
CA ASN A 94 22.38 -9.92 5.84
C ASN A 94 21.72 -9.82 7.22
N ILE A 95 21.72 -10.94 7.93
CA ILE A 95 21.27 -11.06 9.32
C ILE A 95 22.51 -11.21 10.20
N TYR A 96 22.60 -10.40 11.25
CA TYR A 96 23.71 -10.39 12.20
C TYR A 96 23.22 -10.77 13.59
N GLU A 97 24.00 -11.61 14.28
CA GLU A 97 23.76 -11.98 15.67
C GLU A 97 24.14 -10.82 16.60
N GLY A 98 23.20 -10.37 17.43
CA GLY A 98 23.48 -9.54 18.61
C GLY A 98 23.53 -10.44 19.83
N ARG A 99 22.43 -10.47 20.59
CA ARG A 99 22.24 -11.39 21.73
C ARG A 99 21.82 -12.81 21.33
N GLY A 100 21.53 -13.03 20.05
CA GLY A 100 21.18 -14.35 19.52
C GLY A 100 20.04 -15.02 20.28
N TYR A 101 20.25 -16.28 20.66
CA TYR A 101 19.27 -17.13 21.36
C TYR A 101 19.45 -17.16 22.87
N GLU A 102 20.10 -16.16 23.46
CA GLU A 102 20.50 -16.20 24.87
C GLU A 102 19.64 -15.32 25.78
N ARG A 103 19.13 -14.18 25.29
CA ARG A 103 18.24 -13.27 26.03
C ARG A 103 17.62 -12.21 25.12
N GLY A 104 16.44 -11.69 25.46
CA GLY A 104 15.76 -10.61 24.73
C GLY A 104 15.62 -9.35 25.58
N GLU A 105 15.83 -8.19 24.96
CA GLU A 105 15.65 -6.85 25.55
C GLU A 105 15.12 -5.87 24.50
N ALA A 106 15.12 -4.57 24.78
CA ALA A 106 14.65 -3.48 23.90
C ALA A 106 13.12 -3.30 23.76
N ASN A 107 12.27 -4.07 24.43
CA ASN A 107 10.82 -4.06 24.18
C ASN A 107 10.00 -3.30 25.22
N TYR A 108 10.59 -2.33 25.91
CA TYR A 108 9.99 -1.65 27.08
C TYR A 108 9.57 -2.66 28.17
N GLY A 109 10.57 -3.14 28.93
CA GLY A 109 10.43 -4.27 29.87
C GLY A 109 9.34 -4.09 30.94
N ASP A 110 9.12 -2.86 31.40
CA ASP A 110 8.08 -2.49 32.38
C ASP A 110 6.70 -2.24 31.75
N GLY A 111 6.57 -2.47 30.45
CA GLY A 111 5.31 -2.30 29.73
C GLY A 111 4.26 -3.38 30.06
N PRO A 112 3.02 -3.19 29.56
CA PRO A 112 1.95 -4.16 29.74
C PRO A 112 2.34 -5.56 29.25
N LEU A 113 1.86 -6.58 29.97
CA LEU A 113 2.00 -7.97 29.55
C LEU A 113 1.22 -8.21 28.25
N ILE A 114 1.77 -9.05 27.38
CA ILE A 114 1.14 -9.48 26.13
C ILE A 114 0.87 -10.97 26.27
N ASP A 115 -0.40 -11.34 26.34
CA ASP A 115 -0.83 -12.72 26.64
C ASP A 115 -0.18 -13.29 27.92
N GLY A 116 -0.03 -12.43 28.94
CA GLY A 116 0.62 -12.79 30.20
C GLY A 116 2.15 -12.82 30.16
N LEU A 117 2.76 -12.49 29.02
CA LEU A 117 4.21 -12.50 28.83
C LEU A 117 4.81 -11.09 28.98
N GLY A 118 5.89 -10.98 29.76
CA GLY A 118 6.69 -9.77 29.82
C GLY A 118 7.42 -9.53 28.51
N ARG A 119 7.53 -8.29 28.05
CA ARG A 119 7.99 -7.96 26.69
C ARG A 119 9.46 -8.31 26.44
N ASN A 120 10.33 -8.11 27.44
CA ASN A 120 11.73 -8.55 27.39
C ASN A 120 11.88 -10.05 27.72
N ALA A 121 10.95 -10.63 28.50
CA ALA A 121 11.02 -12.04 28.91
C ALA A 121 10.47 -13.01 27.84
N GLY A 122 9.50 -12.57 27.04
CA GLY A 122 8.65 -13.41 26.20
C GLY A 122 8.85 -13.28 24.70
N PHE A 123 9.78 -12.43 24.25
CA PHE A 123 9.92 -12.11 22.83
C PHE A 123 11.39 -11.97 22.39
N TYR A 124 11.63 -12.23 21.11
CA TYR A 124 12.85 -11.81 20.41
C TYR A 124 12.73 -10.36 19.94
N SER A 125 13.87 -9.67 19.84
CA SER A 125 13.95 -8.31 19.30
C SER A 125 14.82 -8.26 18.06
N ILE A 126 14.23 -7.86 16.93
CA ILE A 126 14.90 -7.80 15.63
C ILE A 126 14.98 -6.34 15.20
N CYS A 127 16.19 -5.82 15.00
CA CYS A 127 16.42 -4.42 14.62
C CYS A 127 16.81 -4.30 13.15
N ALA A 128 16.02 -3.57 12.37
CA ALA A 128 16.43 -3.18 11.02
C ALA A 128 17.44 -2.04 11.08
N LEU A 129 18.51 -2.18 10.29
CA LEU A 129 19.39 -1.08 9.94
C LEU A 129 18.68 -0.19 8.92
N LEU A 130 17.74 0.62 9.42
CA LEU A 130 16.98 1.65 8.71
C LEU A 130 16.86 2.87 9.61
N ARG A 131 17.02 4.06 9.02
CA ARG A 131 16.93 5.34 9.72
C ARG A 131 15.87 6.25 9.10
N GLY A 132 15.32 7.13 9.93
CA GLY A 132 14.39 8.17 9.52
C GLY A 132 13.25 7.65 8.65
N GLY A 133 13.09 8.26 7.47
CA GLY A 133 12.06 7.90 6.48
C GLY A 133 12.48 6.84 5.47
N GLN A 134 13.62 6.14 5.64
CA GLN A 134 14.09 5.15 4.70
C GLN A 134 13.09 3.98 4.57
N MET A 135 12.86 3.53 3.34
CA MET A 135 12.00 2.38 3.06
C MET A 135 12.81 1.07 3.11
N PRO A 136 12.23 -0.03 3.63
CA PRO A 136 12.90 -1.33 3.62
C PRO A 136 13.11 -1.83 2.19
N THR A 137 14.24 -2.49 1.95
CA THR A 137 14.54 -3.18 0.69
C THR A 137 13.85 -4.55 0.64
N GLU A 138 13.71 -5.10 -0.57
CA GLU A 138 13.17 -6.46 -0.72
C GLU A 138 14.05 -7.49 0.00
N ALA A 139 15.37 -7.38 -0.12
CA ALA A 139 16.32 -8.28 0.54
C ALA A 139 16.15 -8.27 2.08
N MET A 140 15.93 -7.09 2.68
CA MET A 140 15.63 -6.99 4.12
C MET A 140 14.31 -7.68 4.48
N LEU A 141 13.24 -7.46 3.72
CA LEU A 141 11.92 -8.06 3.98
C LEU A 141 11.96 -9.59 3.82
N GLN A 142 12.69 -10.10 2.83
CA GLN A 142 12.92 -11.54 2.66
C GLN A 142 13.72 -12.10 3.85
N SER A 143 14.71 -11.36 4.35
CA SER A 143 15.53 -11.77 5.51
C SER A 143 14.72 -11.81 6.80
N TYR A 144 13.82 -10.84 7.03
CA TYR A 144 12.86 -10.91 8.13
C TYR A 144 12.04 -12.20 8.06
N ARG A 145 11.51 -12.52 6.87
CA ARG A 145 10.70 -13.71 6.67
C ARG A 145 11.46 -15.00 6.98
N LEU A 146 12.69 -15.13 6.46
CA LEU A 146 13.56 -16.27 6.71
C LEU A 146 13.95 -16.39 8.19
N LEU A 147 14.29 -15.27 8.83
CA LEU A 147 14.64 -15.26 10.24
C LEU A 147 13.44 -15.64 11.11
N ILE A 148 12.26 -15.05 10.90
CA ILE A 148 11.06 -15.38 11.68
C ILE A 148 10.68 -16.84 11.49
N GLN A 149 10.82 -17.39 10.28
CA GLN A 149 10.60 -18.82 10.03
C GLN A 149 11.56 -19.67 10.86
N HIS A 150 12.86 -19.38 10.80
CA HIS A 150 13.86 -20.07 11.58
C HIS A 150 13.59 -19.98 13.09
N LEU A 151 13.23 -18.80 13.60
CA LEU A 151 12.90 -18.60 15.01
C LEU A 151 11.67 -19.41 15.45
N ARG A 152 10.71 -19.70 14.56
CA ARG A 152 9.54 -20.52 14.85
C ARG A 152 9.85 -22.02 14.78
N GLU A 153 10.72 -22.45 13.86
CA GLU A 153 10.85 -23.86 13.48
C GLU A 153 12.13 -24.53 13.98
N GLU A 154 13.23 -23.79 14.06
CA GLU A 154 14.58 -24.36 14.15
C GLU A 154 15.42 -23.80 15.31
N ALA A 155 15.10 -22.59 15.80
CA ALA A 155 15.87 -21.96 16.86
C ALA A 155 15.88 -22.80 18.16
N PRO A 156 16.98 -22.77 18.95
CA PRO A 156 17.06 -23.47 20.23
C PRO A 156 15.93 -23.12 21.20
N ARG A 157 15.47 -21.86 21.16
CA ARG A 157 14.27 -21.39 21.86
C ARG A 157 13.26 -20.89 20.83
N ARG A 158 12.29 -21.73 20.47
CA ARG A 158 11.31 -21.39 19.44
C ARG A 158 10.38 -20.28 19.89
N THR A 159 9.97 -19.45 18.93
CA THR A 159 9.09 -18.31 19.16
C THR A 159 7.65 -18.54 18.73
N GLY A 160 6.76 -17.68 19.23
CA GLY A 160 5.34 -17.67 18.87
C GLY A 160 5.03 -16.96 17.56
N ASN A 161 3.75 -16.68 17.36
CA ASN A 161 3.25 -16.12 16.10
C ASN A 161 3.14 -14.59 16.09
N HIS A 162 3.29 -13.93 17.24
CA HIS A 162 3.24 -12.47 17.26
C HIS A 162 4.39 -11.86 16.45
N ILE A 163 4.04 -10.84 15.68
CA ILE A 163 4.96 -9.92 15.02
C ILE A 163 4.46 -8.55 15.42
N LEU A 164 5.20 -7.84 16.27
CA LEU A 164 4.73 -6.60 16.88
C LEU A 164 5.69 -5.45 16.58
N PRO A 165 5.17 -4.23 16.33
CA PRO A 165 6.03 -3.06 16.31
C PRO A 165 6.43 -2.74 17.76
N HIS A 166 7.60 -2.13 17.96
CA HIS A 166 7.96 -1.61 19.28
C HIS A 166 6.89 -0.63 19.82
N SER A 167 6.25 0.15 18.94
CA SER A 167 5.13 1.06 19.26
C SER A 167 3.86 0.37 19.79
N HIS A 168 3.77 -0.96 19.78
CA HIS A 168 2.60 -1.66 20.31
C HIS A 168 2.39 -1.30 21.79
N GLN A 169 1.34 -0.54 22.11
CA GLN A 169 1.07 -0.06 23.48
C GLN A 169 2.27 0.68 24.11
N TYR A 170 3.06 1.39 23.30
CA TYR A 170 4.21 2.16 23.78
C TYR A 170 4.42 3.39 22.90
N GLY A 171 4.65 4.56 23.51
CA GLY A 171 4.73 5.85 22.84
C GLY A 171 6.07 6.09 22.14
N THR A 172 6.32 5.35 21.05
CA THR A 172 7.53 5.47 20.23
C THR A 172 7.18 5.43 18.74
N ASP A 173 8.02 6.06 17.90
CA ASP A 173 7.93 5.98 16.44
C ASP A 173 8.48 4.66 15.89
N CYS A 174 9.19 3.88 16.71
CA CYS A 174 9.76 2.60 16.32
C CYS A 174 8.67 1.57 15.95
N PRO A 175 8.75 0.89 14.79
CA PRO A 175 9.92 0.71 13.91
C PRO A 175 9.97 1.60 12.66
N GLY A 176 9.38 2.80 12.70
CA GLY A 176 9.36 3.72 11.57
C GLY A 176 8.55 3.17 10.40
N THR A 177 9.12 3.23 9.19
CA THR A 177 8.48 2.76 7.94
C THR A 177 8.16 1.26 7.95
N LEU A 178 8.76 0.48 8.87
CA LEU A 178 8.44 -0.94 9.04
C LEU A 178 7.11 -1.22 9.74
N HIS A 179 6.41 -0.19 10.27
CA HIS A 179 5.15 -0.39 11.00
C HIS A 179 4.11 -1.16 10.17
N VAL A 180 4.05 -0.93 8.85
CA VAL A 180 3.12 -1.66 7.96
C VAL A 180 3.40 -3.17 7.90
N TYR A 181 4.63 -3.60 8.17
CA TYR A 181 5.05 -4.99 8.13
C TYR A 181 5.04 -5.66 9.50
N ALA A 182 5.14 -4.90 10.60
CA ALA A 182 5.22 -5.43 11.96
C ALA A 182 3.85 -5.91 12.48
N GLN A 183 3.27 -6.91 11.81
CA GLN A 183 1.99 -7.52 12.14
C GLN A 183 1.85 -8.88 11.45
N PRO A 184 1.08 -9.83 12.05
CA PRO A 184 0.73 -11.08 11.38
C PRO A 184 0.04 -10.83 10.03
N GLY A 185 0.25 -11.73 9.06
CA GLY A 185 -0.34 -11.62 7.72
C GLY A 185 0.38 -10.66 6.76
N SER A 186 1.40 -9.92 7.22
CA SER A 186 2.20 -9.04 6.36
C SER A 186 3.22 -9.84 5.51
N THR A 187 3.95 -9.16 4.62
CA THR A 187 4.95 -9.83 3.76
C THR A 187 6.11 -10.46 4.54
N ILE A 188 6.40 -9.97 5.75
CA ILE A 188 7.47 -10.53 6.60
C ILE A 188 6.99 -11.73 7.42
N ASP A 189 5.69 -12.01 7.47
CA ASP A 189 5.15 -13.17 8.15
C ASP A 189 5.31 -14.42 7.26
N PRO A 190 6.16 -15.40 7.63
CA PRO A 190 6.35 -16.62 6.84
C PRO A 190 5.08 -17.46 6.68
N SER A 191 4.07 -17.27 7.54
CA SER A 191 2.78 -17.95 7.45
C SER A 191 1.82 -17.34 6.42
N ALA A 192 2.14 -16.17 5.86
CA ALA A 192 1.37 -15.50 4.82
C ALA A 192 2.07 -15.60 3.45
N PRO A 193 1.36 -15.49 2.30
CA PRO A 193 2.00 -15.44 0.99
C PRO A 193 2.99 -14.27 0.87
N TRP A 194 4.08 -14.46 0.12
CA TRP A 194 4.91 -13.32 -0.29
C TRP A 194 4.11 -12.41 -1.20
N THR A 195 4.07 -11.14 -0.86
CA THR A 195 3.26 -10.17 -1.59
C THR A 195 4.10 -8.95 -2.01
N GLY A 196 5.33 -8.81 -1.53
CA GLY A 196 6.26 -7.73 -1.88
C GLY A 196 6.11 -6.50 -0.99
N PHE A 197 6.42 -5.31 -1.53
CA PHE A 197 6.28 -4.06 -0.80
C PHE A 197 4.82 -3.71 -0.48
N ALA A 198 4.63 -3.09 0.68
CA ALA A 198 3.41 -2.42 1.09
C ALA A 198 3.59 -0.90 0.92
N ASP A 199 2.49 -0.23 0.59
CA ASP A 199 2.43 1.22 0.47
C ASP A 199 1.99 1.84 1.82
N ILE A 200 2.83 2.72 2.36
CA ILE A 200 2.61 3.34 3.68
C ILE A 200 1.41 4.31 3.70
N HIS A 201 1.08 4.91 2.56
CA HIS A 201 -0.07 5.82 2.43
C HIS A 201 -1.37 5.03 2.28
N VAL A 202 -1.34 3.90 1.56
CA VAL A 202 -2.46 2.95 1.55
C VAL A 202 -2.67 2.37 2.95
N TYR A 203 -1.60 2.03 3.68
CA TYR A 203 -1.71 1.56 5.06
C TYR A 203 -2.34 2.62 5.97
N ALA A 204 -1.86 3.87 5.88
CA ALA A 204 -2.45 4.99 6.63
C ALA A 204 -3.94 5.19 6.32
N ALA A 205 -4.33 5.07 5.04
CA ALA A 205 -5.72 5.14 4.61
C ALA A 205 -6.57 4.01 5.21
N GLN A 206 -6.06 2.76 5.20
CA GLN A 206 -6.76 1.60 5.75
C GLN A 206 -6.98 1.73 7.27
N LYS A 207 -5.96 2.12 8.02
CA LYS A 207 -6.10 2.39 9.46
C LYS A 207 -7.13 3.48 9.72
N TRP A 208 -7.01 4.60 9.00
CA TRP A 208 -7.89 5.74 9.18
C TRP A 208 -9.35 5.40 8.87
N VAL A 209 -9.62 4.73 7.74
CA VAL A 209 -10.99 4.42 7.32
C VAL A 209 -11.63 3.42 8.28
N ASN A 210 -10.88 2.41 8.71
CA ASN A 210 -11.37 1.41 9.67
C ASN A 210 -11.67 2.01 11.05
N ALA A 211 -10.84 2.94 11.51
CA ALA A 211 -11.04 3.62 12.80
C ALA A 211 -12.20 4.61 12.74
N THR A 212 -12.26 5.43 11.69
CA THR A 212 -13.23 6.54 11.57
C THR A 212 -14.66 6.02 11.36
N TYR A 213 -14.84 5.00 10.53
CA TYR A 213 -16.17 4.52 10.14
C TYR A 213 -16.55 3.19 10.81
N ALA A 214 -15.82 2.75 11.85
CA ALA A 214 -16.08 1.50 12.56
C ALA A 214 -17.54 1.30 12.98
N ASN A 215 -18.22 2.39 13.34
CA ASN A 215 -19.60 2.40 13.83
C ASN A 215 -20.62 2.88 12.78
N ALA A 216 -20.20 3.15 11.54
CA ALA A 216 -21.11 3.55 10.49
C ALA A 216 -21.98 2.34 10.08
N PRO A 217 -23.33 2.46 10.02
CA PRO A 217 -24.19 1.35 9.65
C PRO A 217 -23.81 0.73 8.30
N GLY A 218 -23.60 -0.59 8.30
CA GLY A 218 -23.22 -1.36 7.11
C GLY A 218 -21.72 -1.36 6.78
N TYR A 219 -20.89 -0.56 7.45
CA TYR A 219 -19.46 -0.46 7.17
C TYR A 219 -18.72 -1.78 7.43
N ILE A 220 -17.81 -2.15 6.53
CA ILE A 220 -16.97 -3.35 6.63
C ILE A 220 -15.50 -2.92 6.60
N ARG A 221 -14.74 -3.39 7.60
CA ARG A 221 -13.30 -3.12 7.71
C ARG A 221 -12.51 -3.81 6.59
N CYS A 222 -11.48 -3.14 6.10
CA CYS A 222 -10.50 -3.69 5.18
C CYS A 222 -9.24 -4.17 5.93
N PRO A 223 -8.44 -5.10 5.37
CA PRO A 223 -7.13 -5.44 5.94
C PRO A 223 -6.20 -4.23 5.94
N GLU A 224 -5.49 -4.00 7.05
CA GLU A 224 -4.54 -2.89 7.21
C GLU A 224 -3.13 -3.36 6.83
N LEU A 225 -2.90 -3.75 5.58
CA LEU A 225 -1.62 -4.34 5.14
C LEU A 225 -0.83 -3.46 4.16
N GLY A 226 -1.25 -2.21 3.95
CA GLY A 226 -0.68 -1.30 2.96
C GLY A 226 -0.86 -1.76 1.51
N ARG A 227 -1.90 -2.56 1.26
CA ARG A 227 -2.21 -3.10 -0.06
C ARG A 227 -3.56 -2.64 -0.55
N THR A 228 -3.57 -2.03 -1.72
CA THR A 228 -4.82 -1.74 -2.42
C THR A 228 -5.49 -3.04 -2.88
N GLY A 229 -6.79 -2.97 -3.16
CA GLY A 229 -7.61 -4.11 -3.54
C GLY A 229 -9.09 -3.81 -3.30
N TRP A 230 -9.96 -4.75 -3.72
CA TRP A 230 -11.41 -4.60 -3.60
C TRP A 230 -11.85 -4.22 -2.19
N SER A 231 -11.36 -4.89 -1.15
CA SER A 231 -11.70 -4.57 0.24
C SER A 231 -11.39 -3.11 0.59
N THR A 232 -10.21 -2.62 0.20
CA THR A 232 -9.77 -1.25 0.49
C THR A 232 -10.64 -0.22 -0.22
N VAL A 233 -10.83 -0.34 -1.54
CA VAL A 233 -11.64 0.63 -2.31
C VAL A 233 -13.12 0.56 -1.94
N LEU A 234 -13.64 -0.61 -1.54
CA LEU A 234 -15.03 -0.74 -1.08
C LEU A 234 -15.23 -0.16 0.32
N SER A 235 -14.27 -0.29 1.24
CA SER A 235 -14.33 0.42 2.53
C SER A 235 -14.25 1.94 2.32
N LEU A 236 -13.43 2.43 1.39
CA LEU A 236 -13.43 3.85 0.99
C LEU A 236 -14.76 4.27 0.32
N THR A 237 -15.41 3.37 -0.43
CA THR A 237 -16.74 3.61 -1.00
C THR A 237 -17.79 3.79 0.10
N GLN A 238 -17.76 2.97 1.14
CA GLN A 238 -18.68 3.07 2.28
C GLN A 238 -18.42 4.34 3.10
N ALA A 239 -17.15 4.72 3.28
CA ALA A 239 -16.79 5.99 3.88
C ALA A 239 -17.35 7.19 3.08
N LEU A 240 -17.18 7.18 1.75
CA LEU A 240 -17.77 8.20 0.87
C LEU A 240 -19.28 8.26 1.01
N GLN A 241 -19.96 7.12 0.99
CA GLN A 241 -21.41 7.04 1.17
C GLN A 241 -21.84 7.66 2.50
N HIS A 242 -21.15 7.34 3.60
CA HIS A 242 -21.42 7.90 4.93
C HIS A 242 -21.30 9.43 4.92
N GLU A 243 -20.20 9.96 4.40
CA GLU A 243 -19.94 11.40 4.30
C GLU A 243 -20.92 12.13 3.36
N LEU A 244 -21.58 11.41 2.46
CA LEU A 244 -22.64 11.90 1.59
C LEU A 244 -24.06 11.71 2.18
N GLY A 245 -24.17 11.21 3.41
CA GLY A 245 -25.45 11.00 4.10
C GLY A 245 -26.21 9.75 3.68
N ILE A 246 -25.56 8.77 3.05
CA ILE A 246 -26.16 7.49 2.66
C ILE A 246 -26.01 6.50 3.81
N SER A 247 -27.13 5.94 4.28
CA SER A 247 -27.17 4.94 5.34
C SER A 247 -28.32 3.94 5.11
N PRO A 248 -28.12 2.63 5.35
CA PRO A 248 -26.83 1.99 5.62
C PRO A 248 -25.90 2.07 4.41
N THR A 249 -24.59 2.07 4.67
CA THR A 249 -23.57 2.00 3.63
C THR A 249 -23.48 0.59 3.06
N VAL A 250 -23.09 0.46 1.78
CA VAL A 250 -22.96 -0.82 1.06
C VAL A 250 -21.68 -0.84 0.23
N GLN A 251 -21.12 -2.03 0.01
CA GLN A 251 -19.93 -2.24 -0.82
C GLN A 251 -20.24 -2.18 -2.32
N SER A 252 -20.82 -1.07 -2.79
CA SER A 252 -21.00 -0.79 -4.22
C SER A 252 -21.12 0.69 -4.53
N PHE A 253 -20.58 1.12 -5.66
CA PHE A 253 -20.79 2.46 -6.20
C PHE A 253 -21.91 2.42 -7.26
N GLY A 254 -23.15 2.49 -6.79
CA GLY A 254 -24.37 2.45 -7.62
C GLY A 254 -24.90 3.84 -8.03
N PRO A 255 -26.07 3.90 -8.68
CA PRO A 255 -26.73 5.15 -9.08
C PRO A 255 -26.96 6.12 -7.92
N GLY A 256 -27.37 5.63 -6.74
CA GLY A 256 -27.59 6.47 -5.57
C GLY A 256 -26.32 7.21 -5.10
N THR A 257 -25.18 6.52 -5.07
CA THR A 257 -23.87 7.14 -4.75
C THR A 257 -23.46 8.13 -5.82
N PHE A 258 -23.65 7.78 -7.09
CA PHE A 258 -23.34 8.66 -8.23
C PHE A 258 -24.15 9.97 -8.15
N ASP A 259 -25.46 9.87 -7.91
CA ASP A 259 -26.33 11.03 -7.77
C ASP A 259 -26.00 11.87 -6.54
N ALA A 260 -25.54 11.24 -5.45
CA ALA A 260 -25.10 11.96 -4.26
C ALA A 260 -23.82 12.79 -4.53
N VAL A 261 -22.83 12.23 -5.24
CA VAL A 261 -21.64 12.98 -5.68
C VAL A 261 -22.04 14.10 -6.64
N LYS A 262 -22.92 13.81 -7.60
CA LYS A 262 -23.42 14.81 -8.57
C LYS A 262 -24.14 15.96 -7.87
N ARG A 263 -25.03 15.68 -6.92
CA ARG A 263 -25.78 16.68 -6.15
C ARG A 263 -24.87 17.53 -5.27
N ARG A 264 -23.81 16.93 -4.72
CA ARG A 264 -22.80 17.67 -3.97
C ARG A 264 -22.10 18.73 -4.83
N ASN A 265 -21.87 18.43 -6.12
CA ASN A 265 -21.40 19.38 -7.13
C ASN A 265 -20.13 20.16 -6.73
N ARG A 266 -19.18 19.48 -6.06
CA ARG A 266 -17.92 20.08 -5.59
C ARG A 266 -16.74 19.23 -6.03
N GLN A 267 -15.75 19.89 -6.63
CA GLN A 267 -14.43 19.31 -6.88
C GLN A 267 -13.62 19.24 -5.58
N PRO A 268 -12.61 18.36 -5.49
CA PRO A 268 -11.74 18.26 -4.33
C PRO A 268 -11.06 19.59 -3.94
N SER A 269 -10.65 20.41 -4.91
CA SER A 269 -10.02 21.72 -4.67
C SER A 269 -10.94 22.75 -3.98
N ARG A 270 -12.25 22.49 -3.94
CA ARG A 270 -13.29 23.32 -3.29
C ARG A 270 -14.01 22.57 -2.18
N GLU A 271 -13.52 21.38 -1.84
CA GLU A 271 -14.03 20.59 -0.74
C GLU A 271 -13.55 21.18 0.59
N VAL A 272 -14.43 21.21 1.58
CA VAL A 272 -14.14 21.70 2.93
C VAL A 272 -14.20 20.59 3.97
N ASN A 273 -14.84 19.47 3.63
CA ASN A 273 -14.86 18.29 4.48
C ASN A 273 -13.53 17.52 4.33
N GLY A 274 -12.68 17.60 5.36
CA GLY A 274 -11.40 16.91 5.41
C GLY A 274 -11.51 15.38 5.26
N ASN A 275 -12.61 14.75 5.68
CA ASN A 275 -12.83 13.32 5.48
C ASN A 275 -13.04 12.99 4.00
N LEU A 276 -13.79 13.80 3.26
CA LEU A 276 -13.97 13.62 1.82
C LEU A 276 -12.68 13.84 1.05
N ILE A 277 -11.91 14.88 1.39
CA ILE A 277 -10.57 15.11 0.82
C ILE A 277 -9.68 13.89 1.07
N ARG A 278 -9.68 13.38 2.29
CA ARG A 278 -8.92 12.19 2.68
C ARG A 278 -9.34 10.94 1.94
N ILE A 279 -10.63 10.73 1.70
CA ILE A 279 -11.14 9.64 0.85
C ILE A 279 -10.59 9.78 -0.57
N TYR A 280 -10.61 10.98 -1.16
CA TYR A 280 -10.11 11.20 -2.51
C TYR A 280 -8.59 10.98 -2.61
N ASN A 281 -7.80 11.53 -1.68
CA ASN A 281 -6.36 11.31 -1.59
C ASN A 281 -6.03 9.81 -1.40
N SER A 282 -6.74 9.13 -0.51
CA SER A 282 -6.59 7.70 -0.27
C SER A 282 -6.88 6.86 -1.51
N ALA A 283 -7.93 7.22 -2.26
CA ALA A 283 -8.29 6.54 -3.50
C ALA A 283 -7.23 6.77 -4.60
N LEU A 284 -6.63 7.96 -4.69
CA LEU A 284 -5.52 8.23 -5.61
C LEU A 284 -4.31 7.34 -5.31
N PHE A 285 -3.90 7.20 -4.04
CA PHE A 285 -2.85 6.26 -3.64
C PHE A 285 -3.21 4.82 -4.01
N CYS A 286 -4.46 4.40 -3.77
CA CYS A 286 -4.95 3.07 -4.15
C CYS A 286 -4.90 2.81 -5.67
N LYS A 287 -4.87 3.86 -6.49
CA LYS A 287 -4.73 3.81 -7.95
C LYS A 287 -3.29 3.98 -8.45
N GLY A 288 -2.33 4.19 -7.54
CA GLY A 288 -0.92 4.43 -7.89
C GLY A 288 -0.63 5.86 -8.36
N TYR A 289 -1.47 6.83 -7.97
CA TYR A 289 -1.18 8.25 -8.13
C TYR A 289 -0.73 8.84 -6.80
N TRP A 290 0.36 9.59 -6.82
CA TRP A 290 0.94 10.22 -5.64
C TRP A 290 0.13 11.46 -5.24
N ALA A 291 -0.64 11.38 -4.16
CA ALA A 291 -1.43 12.48 -3.64
C ALA A 291 -0.74 13.16 -2.44
N SER A 292 -1.40 14.17 -1.86
CA SER A 292 -0.94 14.86 -0.64
C SER A 292 -0.74 13.89 0.53
N THR A 293 0.39 14.04 1.22
CA THR A 293 0.71 13.33 2.48
C THR A 293 0.11 14.01 3.70
N VAL A 294 -0.37 15.26 3.56
CA VAL A 294 -1.34 15.89 4.47
C VAL A 294 -2.72 15.45 4.02
N TYR A 295 -3.15 14.31 4.55
CA TYR A 295 -4.22 13.51 3.93
C TYR A 295 -5.58 14.20 3.84
N ASP A 296 -5.92 15.12 4.75
CA ASP A 296 -7.18 15.88 4.77
C ASP A 296 -7.12 17.23 4.03
N ASN A 297 -5.98 17.52 3.39
CA ASN A 297 -5.79 18.72 2.58
C ASN A 297 -5.64 18.36 1.08
N TRP A 298 -6.29 19.14 0.22
CA TRP A 298 -6.13 19.00 -1.24
C TRP A 298 -4.97 19.89 -1.70
N GLY A 299 -3.77 19.31 -1.71
CA GLY A 299 -2.53 20.01 -2.10
C GLY A 299 -2.19 19.89 -3.58
N VAL A 300 -1.04 20.48 -3.96
CA VAL A 300 -0.52 20.46 -5.34
C VAL A 300 -0.31 19.03 -5.85
N ASP A 301 0.18 18.13 -5.01
CA ASP A 301 0.41 16.73 -5.39
C ASP A 301 -0.90 16.02 -5.77
N SER A 302 -1.96 16.22 -4.96
CA SER A 302 -3.30 15.70 -5.25
C SER A 302 -3.87 16.26 -6.54
N GLN A 303 -3.64 17.55 -6.81
CA GLN A 303 -4.08 18.19 -8.04
C GLN A 303 -3.37 17.62 -9.26
N ILE A 304 -2.04 17.48 -9.22
CA ILE A 304 -1.24 16.85 -10.29
C ILE A 304 -1.66 15.38 -10.49
N ALA A 305 -1.90 14.65 -9.41
CA ALA A 305 -2.39 13.27 -9.46
C ALA A 305 -3.74 13.17 -10.16
N LEU A 306 -4.67 14.08 -9.87
CA LEU A 306 -5.98 14.14 -10.51
C LEU A 306 -5.86 14.45 -12.00
N GLU A 307 -5.06 15.44 -12.38
CA GLU A 307 -4.82 15.78 -13.78
C GLU A 307 -4.20 14.62 -14.56
N ARG A 308 -3.24 13.92 -13.95
CA ARG A 308 -2.66 12.68 -14.53
C ARG A 308 -3.71 11.58 -14.68
N LEU A 309 -4.60 11.39 -13.70
CA LEU A 309 -5.70 10.43 -13.80
C LEU A 309 -6.63 10.76 -14.97
N TYR A 310 -6.99 12.04 -15.16
CA TYR A 310 -7.80 12.47 -16.31
C TYR A 310 -7.09 12.14 -17.63
N SER A 311 -5.81 12.51 -17.76
CA SER A 311 -5.01 12.24 -18.96
C SER A 311 -4.88 10.74 -19.24
N ASP A 312 -4.59 9.94 -18.21
CA ASP A 312 -4.51 8.48 -18.29
C ASP A 312 -5.85 7.84 -18.68
N ALA A 313 -6.97 8.45 -18.27
CA ALA A 313 -8.32 8.06 -18.70
C ALA A 313 -8.69 8.55 -20.11
N GLY A 314 -7.82 9.32 -20.79
CA GLY A 314 -8.07 9.90 -22.11
C GLY A 314 -8.87 11.19 -22.10
N LEU A 315 -9.06 11.81 -20.94
CA LEU A 315 -9.88 13.00 -20.75
C LEU A 315 -9.02 14.27 -20.71
N THR A 316 -9.59 15.39 -21.14
CA THR A 316 -9.00 16.72 -20.91
C THR A 316 -9.47 17.22 -19.55
N TYR A 317 -8.54 17.67 -18.71
CA TYR A 317 -8.89 18.31 -17.45
C TYR A 317 -9.13 19.82 -17.67
N VAL A 318 -10.33 20.32 -17.32
CA VAL A 318 -10.69 21.75 -17.38
C VAL A 318 -11.32 22.16 -16.04
N ASP A 319 -10.65 23.02 -15.28
CA ASP A 319 -11.00 23.35 -13.89
C ASP A 319 -12.45 23.83 -13.67
N GLN A 320 -13.00 24.60 -14.62
CA GLN A 320 -14.30 25.25 -14.46
C GLN A 320 -15.48 24.40 -14.97
N ASP A 321 -15.23 23.35 -15.77
CA ASP A 321 -16.28 22.52 -16.41
C ASP A 321 -16.28 21.04 -15.97
N ASN A 322 -15.31 20.62 -15.15
CA ASN A 322 -15.16 19.21 -14.78
C ASN A 322 -16.22 18.69 -13.78
N ASN A 323 -17.14 19.51 -13.29
CA ASN A 323 -18.17 19.07 -12.33
C ASN A 323 -19.09 17.99 -12.89
N ALA A 324 -19.38 18.03 -14.20
CA ALA A 324 -20.15 16.99 -14.86
C ALA A 324 -19.41 15.65 -14.89
N MET A 325 -18.09 15.69 -15.06
CA MET A 325 -17.24 14.49 -15.09
C MET A 325 -16.90 13.95 -13.71
N TRP A 326 -16.94 14.78 -12.67
CA TRP A 326 -16.52 14.40 -11.33
C TRP A 326 -17.18 13.13 -10.78
N PRO A 327 -18.52 12.93 -10.87
CA PRO A 327 -19.14 11.68 -10.43
C PRO A 327 -18.61 10.43 -11.15
N HIS A 328 -18.22 10.54 -12.43
CA HIS A 328 -17.61 9.44 -13.17
C HIS A 328 -16.18 9.14 -12.67
N ILE A 329 -15.41 10.18 -12.37
CA ILE A 329 -14.06 10.06 -11.81
C ILE A 329 -14.09 9.45 -10.42
N VAL A 330 -14.99 9.92 -9.54
CA VAL A 330 -15.13 9.34 -8.19
C VAL A 330 -15.56 7.88 -8.28
N LYS A 331 -16.50 7.54 -9.18
CA LYS A 331 -16.87 6.13 -9.40
C LYS A 331 -15.67 5.28 -9.82
N ALA A 332 -14.83 5.79 -10.71
CA ALA A 332 -13.63 5.10 -11.15
C ALA A 332 -12.59 4.95 -10.02
N LEU A 333 -12.39 5.99 -9.21
CA LEU A 333 -11.54 5.97 -8.00
C LEU A 333 -12.00 4.91 -6.99
N MET A 334 -13.30 4.73 -6.84
CA MET A 334 -13.94 3.80 -5.88
C MET A 334 -14.12 2.36 -6.40
N ARG A 335 -13.59 2.06 -7.59
CA ARG A 335 -13.59 0.72 -8.21
C ARG A 335 -12.15 0.21 -8.37
N MET A 336 -11.96 -0.95 -8.99
CA MET A 336 -10.63 -1.46 -9.36
C MET A 336 -10.21 -1.09 -10.78
N ASP A 337 -10.86 -0.09 -11.39
CA ASP A 337 -10.55 0.38 -12.74
C ASP A 337 -9.13 0.96 -12.82
N GLN A 338 -8.25 0.39 -13.64
CA GLN A 338 -6.86 0.84 -13.81
C GLN A 338 -6.74 1.68 -15.08
N PHE A 339 -6.04 2.81 -15.02
CA PHE A 339 -5.91 3.78 -16.13
C PHE A 339 -4.50 3.84 -16.73
N ARG A 340 -3.56 3.08 -16.18
CA ARG A 340 -2.22 2.87 -16.75
C ARG A 340 -2.08 1.49 -17.35
N LEU A 341 -1.24 1.40 -18.39
CA LEU A 341 -0.98 0.14 -19.07
C LEU A 341 -0.41 -0.87 -18.07
N VAL A 342 -1.08 -2.02 -17.92
CA VAL A 342 -0.57 -3.09 -17.06
C VAL A 342 0.46 -3.93 -17.82
N PRO A 343 1.34 -4.70 -17.16
CA PRO A 343 2.38 -5.49 -17.84
C PRO A 343 1.89 -6.44 -18.95
N ARG A 344 0.61 -6.85 -18.90
CA ARG A 344 -0.03 -7.72 -19.91
C ARG A 344 -0.96 -6.95 -20.88
N GLY A 345 -0.98 -5.64 -20.79
CA GLY A 345 -1.86 -4.78 -21.58
C GLY A 345 -1.31 -4.50 -22.98
N ASP A 346 -2.22 -4.25 -23.92
CA ASP A 346 -1.91 -3.80 -25.27
C ASP A 346 -2.14 -2.30 -25.40
N ILE A 347 -1.16 -1.58 -25.95
CA ILE A 347 -1.23 -0.14 -26.14
C ILE A 347 -2.35 0.29 -27.11
N ASN A 348 -2.66 -0.53 -28.12
CA ASN A 348 -3.76 -0.26 -29.05
C ASN A 348 -5.11 -0.40 -28.35
N ILE A 349 -5.25 -1.40 -27.47
CA ILE A 349 -6.45 -1.54 -26.63
C ILE A 349 -6.57 -0.33 -25.70
N GLN A 350 -5.46 0.12 -25.11
CA GLN A 350 -5.47 1.33 -24.28
C GLN A 350 -5.93 2.56 -25.07
N ASN A 351 -5.46 2.75 -26.30
CA ASN A 351 -5.88 3.86 -27.16
C ASN A 351 -7.40 3.81 -27.44
N ILE A 352 -7.95 2.61 -27.68
CA ILE A 352 -9.40 2.41 -27.82
C ILE A 352 -10.13 2.77 -26.51
N GLN A 353 -9.64 2.30 -25.36
CA GLN A 353 -10.23 2.61 -24.04
C GLN A 353 -10.26 4.12 -23.76
N LYS A 354 -9.14 4.82 -23.97
CA LYS A 354 -9.04 6.29 -23.84
C LYS A 354 -10.00 7.01 -24.78
N ARG A 355 -10.14 6.52 -26.01
CA ARG A 355 -11.09 7.05 -26.99
C ARG A 355 -12.55 6.83 -26.57
N LEU A 356 -12.86 5.68 -25.99
CA LEU A 356 -14.20 5.38 -25.48
C LEU A 356 -14.60 6.40 -24.41
N ASN A 357 -13.70 6.67 -23.47
CA ASN A 357 -13.90 7.65 -22.40
C ASN A 357 -14.06 9.08 -22.93
N SER A 358 -13.11 9.55 -23.75
CA SER A 358 -13.12 10.93 -24.23
C SER A 358 -14.32 11.26 -25.11
N ARG A 359 -14.69 10.33 -26.00
CA ARG A 359 -15.77 10.58 -26.96
C ARG A 359 -17.13 10.28 -26.37
N TYR A 360 -17.35 9.08 -25.86
CA TYR A 360 -18.71 8.61 -25.58
C TYR A 360 -19.16 8.89 -24.15
N VAL A 361 -18.22 8.93 -23.19
CA VAL A 361 -18.52 9.34 -21.81
C VAL A 361 -18.49 10.87 -21.72
N ALA A 362 -17.36 11.51 -21.99
CA ALA A 362 -17.23 12.96 -21.81
C ALA A 362 -17.86 13.79 -22.93
N GLY A 363 -17.57 13.47 -24.19
CA GLY A 363 -18.02 14.29 -25.33
C GLY A 363 -19.50 14.16 -25.70
N ILE A 364 -20.02 12.93 -25.73
CA ILE A 364 -21.42 12.63 -26.09
C ILE A 364 -22.31 12.52 -24.85
N GLY A 365 -21.79 11.99 -23.74
CA GLY A 365 -22.58 11.80 -22.52
C GLY A 365 -23.60 10.67 -22.63
N ILE A 366 -23.20 9.49 -23.13
CA ILE A 366 -24.10 8.31 -23.14
C ILE A 366 -24.50 7.98 -21.69
N PRO A 367 -25.79 8.07 -21.30
CA PRO A 367 -26.18 7.97 -19.88
C PRO A 367 -25.85 6.63 -19.23
N ALA A 368 -25.91 5.53 -19.99
CA ALA A 368 -25.61 4.19 -19.51
C ALA A 368 -24.10 3.91 -19.40
N MET A 369 -23.24 4.78 -19.93
CA MET A 369 -21.80 4.52 -20.07
C MET A 369 -21.00 5.18 -18.93
N GLY A 370 -20.25 4.36 -18.20
CA GLY A 370 -19.22 4.84 -17.26
C GLY A 370 -17.85 4.92 -17.94
N LEU A 371 -16.86 5.47 -17.23
CA LEU A 371 -15.47 5.34 -17.65
C LEU A 371 -15.08 3.86 -17.68
N VAL A 372 -14.47 3.44 -18.78
CA VAL A 372 -13.83 2.13 -18.89
C VAL A 372 -12.38 2.25 -18.41
N PRO A 373 -11.79 1.20 -17.81
CA PRO A 373 -10.36 1.19 -17.48
C PRO A 373 -9.52 1.41 -18.75
N CYS A 374 -8.34 2.01 -18.59
CA CYS A 374 -7.34 2.24 -19.62
C CYS A 374 -6.08 1.37 -19.38
N ASP A 375 -6.29 0.12 -18.99
CA ASP A 375 -5.25 -0.84 -18.63
C ASP A 375 -4.64 -1.61 -19.82
N GLY A 376 -5.20 -1.46 -21.01
CA GLY A 376 -4.81 -2.20 -22.21
C GLY A 376 -5.38 -3.63 -22.26
N ILE A 377 -6.33 -3.99 -21.40
CA ILE A 377 -6.99 -5.30 -21.40
C ILE A 377 -8.40 -5.17 -21.96
N TYR A 378 -8.75 -6.02 -22.94
CA TYR A 378 -10.12 -6.07 -23.47
C TYR A 378 -11.06 -6.80 -22.49
N SER A 379 -11.44 -6.10 -21.43
CA SER A 379 -12.33 -6.61 -20.39
C SER A 379 -13.81 -6.56 -20.81
N ARG A 380 -14.68 -7.17 -20.00
CA ARG A 380 -16.13 -7.09 -20.19
C ARG A 380 -16.65 -5.64 -20.20
N ASP A 381 -16.10 -4.78 -19.34
CA ASP A 381 -16.50 -3.37 -19.28
C ASP A 381 -16.12 -2.64 -20.58
N VAL A 382 -14.96 -2.95 -21.16
CA VAL A 382 -14.53 -2.43 -22.46
C VAL A 382 -15.42 -2.95 -23.58
N GLN A 383 -15.77 -4.24 -23.57
CA GLN A 383 -16.69 -4.83 -24.55
C GLN A 383 -18.08 -4.16 -24.51
N GLN A 384 -18.63 -3.95 -23.31
CA GLN A 384 -19.91 -3.28 -23.12
C GLN A 384 -19.84 -1.82 -23.58
N GLY A 385 -18.79 -1.08 -23.20
CA GLY A 385 -18.57 0.29 -23.65
C GLY A 385 -18.42 0.39 -25.17
N PHE A 386 -17.72 -0.55 -25.79
CA PHE A 386 -17.58 -0.63 -27.25
C PHE A 386 -18.93 -0.91 -27.94
N MET A 387 -19.76 -1.79 -27.38
CA MET A 387 -21.11 -2.02 -27.89
C MET A 387 -21.99 -0.78 -27.77
N MET A 388 -21.92 -0.04 -26.65
CA MET A 388 -22.62 1.23 -26.48
C MET A 388 -22.19 2.28 -27.52
N ALA A 389 -20.89 2.35 -27.81
CA ALA A 389 -20.36 3.19 -28.88
C ALA A 389 -20.92 2.79 -30.26
N ILE A 390 -20.95 1.49 -30.59
CA ILE A 390 -21.56 1.02 -31.85
C ILE A 390 -23.03 1.40 -31.92
N GLN A 391 -23.80 1.19 -30.84
CA GLN A 391 -25.22 1.55 -30.77
C GLN A 391 -25.43 3.04 -31.05
N TYR A 392 -24.57 3.91 -30.52
CA TYR A 392 -24.58 5.32 -30.85
C TYR A 392 -24.28 5.58 -32.34
N GLU A 393 -23.23 4.97 -32.90
CA GLU A 393 -22.81 5.23 -34.29
C GLU A 393 -23.84 4.74 -35.33
N ILE A 394 -24.67 3.74 -35.00
CA ILE A 394 -25.78 3.27 -35.84
C ILE A 394 -27.10 4.05 -35.58
N GLY A 395 -27.06 5.11 -34.77
CA GLY A 395 -28.17 6.04 -34.60
C GLY A 395 -29.21 5.65 -33.55
N ILE A 396 -28.91 4.73 -32.62
CA ILE A 396 -29.78 4.48 -31.47
C ILE A 396 -29.76 5.71 -30.56
N ALA A 397 -30.95 6.19 -30.16
CA ALA A 397 -31.09 7.34 -29.27
C ALA A 397 -30.37 7.10 -27.93
N LEU A 398 -29.75 8.14 -27.36
CA LEU A 398 -28.87 8.05 -26.18
C LEU A 398 -29.51 7.30 -25.00
N ASN A 399 -30.79 7.58 -24.70
CA ASN A 399 -31.51 6.94 -23.60
C ASN A 399 -31.90 5.48 -23.86
N SER A 400 -31.72 4.99 -25.09
CA SER A 400 -31.98 3.62 -25.51
C SER A 400 -30.71 2.78 -25.66
N ILE A 401 -29.53 3.41 -25.52
CA ILE A 401 -28.23 2.73 -25.53
C ILE A 401 -28.05 1.98 -24.21
N ASN A 402 -27.67 0.71 -24.29
CA ASN A 402 -27.57 -0.20 -23.14
C ASN A 402 -26.41 -1.21 -23.21
N GLY A 403 -25.68 -1.25 -24.34
CA GLY A 403 -24.55 -2.16 -24.52
C GLY A 403 -24.91 -3.62 -24.80
N TYR A 404 -26.19 -3.94 -25.00
CA TYR A 404 -26.65 -5.28 -25.38
C TYR A 404 -26.87 -5.42 -26.89
N PHE A 405 -26.41 -6.52 -27.47
CA PHE A 405 -26.65 -6.84 -28.88
C PHE A 405 -28.07 -7.38 -29.09
N GLY A 406 -29.07 -6.48 -29.14
CA GLY A 406 -30.48 -6.83 -29.28
C GLY A 406 -31.07 -6.56 -30.67
N PRO A 407 -32.40 -6.74 -30.85
CA PRO A 407 -33.08 -6.51 -32.13
C PRO A 407 -32.84 -5.11 -32.71
N GLY A 408 -32.80 -4.08 -31.87
CA GLY A 408 -32.50 -2.70 -32.29
C GLY A 408 -31.07 -2.55 -32.85
N THR A 409 -30.08 -3.17 -32.19
CA THR A 409 -28.70 -3.19 -32.67
C THR A 409 -28.56 -3.97 -33.98
N GLN A 410 -29.21 -5.13 -34.08
CA GLN A 410 -29.24 -5.93 -35.31
C GLN A 410 -29.88 -5.17 -36.48
N ALA A 411 -31.00 -4.49 -36.24
CA ALA A 411 -31.68 -3.68 -37.25
C ALA A 411 -30.81 -2.50 -37.71
N GLY A 412 -30.19 -1.77 -36.77
CA GLY A 412 -29.30 -0.66 -37.10
C GLY A 412 -28.07 -1.11 -37.91
N LEU A 413 -27.45 -2.23 -37.54
CA LEU A 413 -26.32 -2.79 -38.29
C LEU A 413 -26.72 -3.27 -39.70
N ARG A 414 -27.87 -3.94 -39.85
CA ARG A 414 -28.40 -4.30 -41.17
C ARG A 414 -28.66 -3.06 -42.03
N GLY A 415 -29.14 -1.98 -41.43
CA GLY A 415 -29.36 -0.70 -42.11
C GLY A 415 -28.07 -0.02 -42.59
N VAL A 416 -26.94 -0.24 -41.90
CA VAL A 416 -25.61 0.24 -42.33
C VAL A 416 -25.02 -0.65 -43.44
N GLY A 417 -25.30 -1.96 -43.42
CA GLY A 417 -24.78 -2.90 -44.42
C GLY A 417 -23.25 -2.98 -44.40
N SER A 418 -22.60 -2.89 -45.58
CA SER A 418 -21.14 -2.79 -45.73
C SER A 418 -20.61 -1.35 -45.62
N GLY A 419 -21.47 -0.39 -45.26
CA GLY A 419 -21.11 1.00 -45.07
C GLY A 419 -20.23 1.22 -43.85
N THR A 420 -19.64 2.41 -43.75
CA THR A 420 -18.88 2.81 -42.56
C THR A 420 -19.84 3.27 -41.46
N LEU A 421 -19.57 2.83 -40.22
CA LEU A 421 -20.10 3.54 -39.06
C LEU A 421 -19.69 5.02 -39.17
N ARG A 422 -20.55 5.92 -38.68
CA ARG A 422 -20.23 7.37 -38.57
C ARG A 422 -18.78 7.48 -38.07
N ALA A 423 -17.93 8.13 -38.86
CA ALA A 423 -16.48 7.88 -38.99
C ALA A 423 -15.59 8.15 -37.74
N CYS A 424 -16.11 8.05 -36.51
CA CYS A 424 -15.47 8.48 -35.28
C CYS A 424 -14.78 7.37 -34.46
N LEU A 425 -15.09 6.08 -34.71
CA LEU A 425 -14.35 4.94 -34.16
C LEU A 425 -13.03 4.66 -34.90
N ARG A 426 -12.86 5.14 -36.14
CA ARG A 426 -11.71 4.81 -37.01
C ARG A 426 -10.41 5.59 -36.72
N ARG A 427 -10.48 6.77 -36.11
CA ARG A 427 -9.34 7.73 -36.04
C ARG A 427 -8.17 7.33 -35.11
N SER A 428 -7.98 6.05 -34.77
CA SER A 428 -6.85 5.63 -33.93
C SER A 428 -6.33 4.20 -34.16
N VAL A 429 -6.85 3.46 -35.14
CA VAL A 429 -6.40 2.08 -35.40
C VAL A 429 -5.43 1.98 -36.59
N LEU A 430 -5.34 2.99 -37.46
CA LEU A 430 -4.59 2.88 -38.73
C LEU A 430 -3.47 3.91 -38.94
N ASP A 431 -3.37 4.96 -38.13
CA ASP A 431 -2.34 6.00 -38.35
C ASP A 431 -0.98 5.66 -37.70
N GLY A 432 -0.84 4.46 -37.12
CA GLY A 432 0.42 3.94 -36.55
C GLY A 432 1.16 2.91 -37.42
N VAL A 433 0.68 2.65 -38.65
CA VAL A 433 1.30 1.67 -39.58
C VAL A 433 1.68 2.33 -40.92
N ALA A 434 1.77 3.66 -40.96
CA ALA A 434 2.27 4.39 -42.11
C ALA A 434 3.19 5.54 -41.67
N ALA A 435 4.37 5.17 -41.18
CA ALA A 435 5.58 5.99 -41.23
C ALA A 435 6.80 5.06 -41.31
#